data_AF-A0AAD7G6L2-F1
#
_entry.id   AF-A0AAD7G6L2-F1
#
_cell.length_a   1.000
_cell.length_b   1.000
_cell.length_c   1.000
_cell.angle_alpha   90.00
_cell.angle_beta   90.00
_cell.angle_gamma   90.00
#
_symmetry.space_group_name_H-M   'P 1'
#
loop_
_entity.id
_entity.type
_entity.pdbx_description
1 polymer ?
#
loop_
_entity_poly.entity_id
_entity_poly.type
_entity_poly.pdbx_seq_one_letter_code
_entity_poly.pdbx_strand_id
1 'polypeptide(L)'
;MFQMRPAKMRRYVNDFLLPELKIDKTICESTAVQWLKKMGFALCRVQKGVYVDGHERKDVVESREKFCYQYEGEPGETLTEIAPVLQDGEKVHYPIAHDECCVHANDQANYEWIQDGEQPKPGTIGAWVQPTIGESR
;
A
#
# COMPACT_ATOMS: atom_id res chain seq x y z
N MET A 1 -0.77 -15.36 14.77
CA MET A 1 -2.16 -14.96 15.10
C MET A 1 -2.98 -14.97 13.80
N PHE A 2 -4.16 -15.58 13.78
CA PHE A 2 -4.86 -15.98 12.55
C PHE A 2 -5.80 -14.89 12.01
N GLN A 3 -5.65 -14.48 10.74
CA GLN A 3 -6.59 -13.60 10.04
C GLN A 3 -7.92 -14.33 9.79
N MET A 4 -9.05 -13.70 10.12
CA MET A 4 -10.38 -14.26 9.87
C MET A 4 -10.82 -13.93 8.43
N ARG A 5 -11.44 -14.90 7.74
CA ARG A 5 -11.97 -14.73 6.38
C ARG A 5 -13.26 -15.55 6.24
N PRO A 6 -14.26 -15.11 5.45
CA PRO A 6 -15.51 -15.85 5.25
C PRO A 6 -15.27 -17.28 4.76
N ALA A 7 -14.35 -17.48 3.82
CA ALA A 7 -13.96 -18.81 3.36
C ALA A 7 -13.42 -19.71 4.47
N LYS A 8 -12.67 -19.14 5.43
CA LYS A 8 -12.14 -19.87 6.58
C LYS A 8 -13.24 -20.28 7.55
N MET A 9 -14.18 -19.35 7.82
CA MET A 9 -15.35 -19.65 8.66
C MET A 9 -16.23 -20.71 8.01
N ARG A 10 -16.53 -20.58 6.71
CA ARG A 10 -17.30 -21.57 5.94
C ARG A 10 -16.69 -22.96 6.05
N ARG A 11 -15.37 -23.06 5.85
CA ARG A 11 -14.63 -24.32 5.96
C ARG A 11 -14.74 -24.89 7.36
N TYR A 12 -14.50 -24.09 8.40
CA TYR A 12 -14.62 -24.54 9.78
C TYR A 12 -16.03 -25.06 10.11
N VAL A 13 -17.06 -24.32 9.71
CA VAL A 13 -18.45 -24.68 9.98
C VAL A 13 -18.85 -25.97 9.27
N ASN A 14 -18.52 -26.11 7.98
CA ASN A 14 -18.92 -27.27 7.19
C ASN A 14 -18.10 -28.52 7.52
N ASP A 15 -16.79 -28.38 7.74
CA ASP A 15 -15.90 -29.52 7.90
C ASP A 15 -15.85 -30.02 9.35
N PHE A 16 -16.14 -29.16 10.35
CA PHE A 16 -15.97 -29.49 11.76
C PHE A 16 -17.26 -29.28 12.58
N LEU A 17 -17.84 -28.08 12.58
CA LEU A 17 -18.93 -27.73 13.50
C LEU A 17 -20.24 -28.47 13.20
N LEU A 18 -20.70 -28.45 11.94
CA LEU A 18 -21.97 -29.08 11.55
C LEU A 18 -21.94 -30.61 11.68
N PRO A 19 -20.85 -31.31 11.29
CA PRO A 19 -20.69 -32.73 11.55
C PRO A 19 -20.71 -33.09 13.05
N GLU A 20 -20.05 -32.31 13.90
CA GLU A 20 -20.05 -32.51 15.35
C GLU A 20 -21.46 -32.40 15.94
N LEU A 21 -22.27 -31.47 15.42
CA LEU A 21 -23.68 -31.28 15.79
C LEU A 21 -24.65 -32.25 15.08
N LYS A 22 -24.15 -33.17 14.25
CA LYS A 22 -24.94 -34.12 13.44
C LYS A 22 -25.95 -33.42 12.52
N ILE A 23 -25.59 -32.25 12.00
CA ILE A 23 -26.42 -31.49 11.06
C ILE A 23 -25.96 -31.79 9.64
N ASP A 24 -26.83 -32.39 8.83
CA ASP A 24 -26.57 -32.69 7.40
C ASP A 24 -26.90 -31.50 6.49
N LYS A 25 -26.26 -30.36 6.77
CA LYS A 25 -26.38 -29.15 5.97
C LYS A 25 -25.01 -28.52 5.81
N THR A 26 -24.88 -27.67 4.80
CA THR A 26 -23.69 -26.85 4.57
C THR A 26 -24.08 -25.38 4.46
N ILE A 27 -23.20 -24.49 4.90
CA ILE A 27 -23.33 -23.06 4.64
C ILE A 27 -22.53 -22.65 3.41
N CYS A 28 -23.05 -21.65 2.69
CA CYS A 28 -22.31 -20.97 1.63
C CYS A 28 -21.52 -19.77 2.19
N GLU A 29 -20.69 -19.18 1.35
CA GLU A 29 -19.82 -18.07 1.77
C GLU A 29 -20.61 -16.80 2.16
N SER A 30 -21.74 -16.53 1.49
CA SER A 30 -22.60 -15.40 1.84
C SER A 30 -23.23 -15.57 3.23
N THR A 31 -23.58 -16.79 3.63
CA THR A 31 -24.01 -17.10 5.00
C THR A 31 -22.89 -16.86 6.00
N ALA A 32 -21.65 -17.28 5.70
CA ALA A 32 -20.50 -17.02 6.55
C ALA A 32 -20.22 -15.51 6.72
N VAL A 33 -20.34 -14.73 5.64
CA VAL A 33 -20.26 -13.25 5.69
C VAL A 33 -21.32 -12.66 6.63
N GLN A 34 -22.58 -13.10 6.52
CA GLN A 34 -23.65 -12.61 7.39
C GLN A 34 -23.41 -12.96 8.86
N TRP A 35 -22.90 -14.16 9.13
CA TRP A 35 -22.59 -14.59 10.49
C TRP A 35 -21.40 -13.82 11.07
N LEU A 36 -20.36 -13.56 10.29
CA LEU A 36 -19.24 -12.68 10.69
C LEU A 36 -19.76 -11.31 11.11
N LYS A 37 -20.63 -10.68 10.31
CA LYS A 37 -21.26 -9.41 10.66
C LYS A 37 -22.04 -9.47 11.97
N LYS A 38 -22.81 -10.55 12.19
CA LYS A 38 -23.57 -10.76 13.44
C LYS A 38 -22.68 -10.98 14.66
N MET A 39 -21.48 -11.51 14.47
CA MET A 39 -20.47 -11.69 15.53
C MET A 39 -19.64 -10.42 15.77
N GLY A 40 -20.00 -9.30 15.14
CA GLY A 40 -19.28 -8.03 15.26
C GLY A 40 -18.00 -7.98 14.45
N PHE A 41 -17.93 -8.65 13.29
CA PHE A 41 -16.82 -8.44 12.35
C PHE A 41 -17.27 -7.55 11.18
N ALA A 42 -16.45 -6.56 10.85
CA ALA A 42 -16.64 -5.68 9.72
C ALA A 42 -15.53 -5.88 8.68
N LEU A 43 -15.86 -5.70 7.40
CA LEU A 43 -14.88 -5.60 6.33
C LEU A 43 -14.34 -4.17 6.30
N CYS A 44 -13.09 -3.99 6.69
CA CYS A 44 -12.46 -2.69 6.77
C CYS A 44 -11.41 -2.55 5.68
N ARG A 45 -11.38 -1.38 5.05
CA ARG A 45 -10.27 -1.03 4.14
C ARG A 45 -9.08 -0.63 5.01
N VAL A 46 -7.98 -1.35 4.86
CA VAL A 46 -6.70 -1.05 5.50
C VAL A 46 -5.83 -0.33 4.47
N GLN A 47 -5.51 0.92 4.77
CA GLN A 47 -4.52 1.69 4.00
C GLN A 47 -3.17 1.57 4.70
N LYS A 48 -2.11 1.27 3.93
CA LYS A 48 -0.73 1.45 4.42
C LYS A 48 -0.56 2.94 4.75
N GLY A 49 0.02 3.23 5.91
CA GLY A 49 0.21 4.59 6.39
C GLY A 49 1.13 5.42 5.52
N VAL A 50 1.12 6.72 5.81
CA VAL A 50 1.90 7.77 5.14
C VAL A 50 3.38 7.36 5.04
N TYR A 51 3.91 7.37 3.81
CA TYR A 51 5.35 7.35 3.59
C TYR A 51 5.93 8.59 4.26
N VAL A 52 6.70 8.41 5.33
CA VAL A 52 7.54 9.48 5.85
C VAL A 52 8.69 9.60 4.87
N ASP A 53 8.52 10.49 3.89
CA ASP A 53 9.51 10.70 2.86
C ASP A 53 10.78 11.28 3.50
N GLY A 54 11.88 10.53 3.43
CA GLY A 54 13.18 10.94 3.95
C GLY A 54 13.81 12.09 3.17
N HIS A 55 13.17 12.55 2.09
CA HIS A 55 13.60 13.67 1.25
C HIS A 55 13.64 15.01 1.98
N GLU A 56 12.87 15.21 3.04
CA GLU A 56 12.85 16.49 3.77
C GLU A 56 13.97 16.62 4.83
N ARG A 57 14.80 15.58 5.02
CA ARG A 57 15.91 15.68 5.97
C ARG A 57 16.93 16.72 5.48
N LYS A 58 17.42 17.55 6.41
CA LYS A 58 18.30 18.69 6.10
C LYS A 58 19.55 18.29 5.31
N ASP A 59 20.15 17.14 5.64
CA ASP A 59 21.31 16.59 4.94
C ASP A 59 20.99 16.20 3.50
N VAL A 60 19.82 15.62 3.25
CA VAL A 60 19.34 15.26 1.91
C VAL A 60 19.05 16.51 1.08
N VAL A 61 18.42 17.53 1.68
CA VAL A 61 18.14 18.81 1.03
C VAL A 61 19.43 19.52 0.66
N GLU A 62 20.40 19.62 1.59
CA GLU A 62 21.69 20.26 1.33
C GLU A 62 22.48 19.53 0.23
N SER A 63 22.46 18.20 0.23
CA SER A 63 23.10 17.41 -0.83
C SER A 63 22.44 17.64 -2.19
N ARG A 64 21.10 17.76 -2.23
CA ARG A 64 20.34 18.02 -3.46
C ARG A 64 20.64 19.41 -4.00
N GLU A 65 20.64 20.43 -3.15
CA GLU A 65 20.96 21.81 -3.54
C GLU A 65 22.36 21.93 -4.15
N LYS A 66 23.36 21.28 -3.53
CA LYS A 66 24.73 21.23 -4.08
C LYS A 66 24.79 20.52 -5.43
N PHE A 67 24.07 19.41 -5.58
CA PHE A 67 24.03 18.66 -6.83
C PHE A 67 23.37 19.46 -7.97
N CYS A 68 22.22 20.09 -7.70
CA CYS A 68 21.52 20.93 -8.67
C CYS A 68 22.38 22.13 -9.09
N TYR A 69 23.02 22.82 -8.13
CA TYR A 69 23.92 23.94 -8.45
C TYR A 69 25.06 23.52 -9.39
N GLN A 70 25.61 22.33 -9.20
CA GLN A 70 26.72 21.82 -10.02
C GLN A 70 26.30 21.49 -11.46
N TYR A 71 25.09 21.02 -11.69
CA TYR A 71 24.64 20.51 -12.99
C TYR A 71 23.69 21.45 -13.75
N GLU A 72 22.90 22.24 -13.04
CA GLU A 72 21.79 23.04 -13.58
C GLU A 72 21.96 24.54 -13.31
N GLY A 73 23.00 24.96 -12.58
CA GLY A 73 23.17 26.37 -12.20
C GLY A 73 22.13 26.83 -11.17
N GLU A 74 21.82 28.13 -11.15
CA GLU A 74 20.88 28.70 -10.18
C GLU A 74 19.43 28.30 -10.49
N PRO A 75 18.66 27.77 -9.51
CA PRO A 75 17.29 27.34 -9.74
C PRO A 75 16.39 28.53 -10.14
N GLY A 76 15.78 28.43 -11.32
CA GLY A 76 14.87 29.45 -11.88
C GLY A 76 15.43 30.24 -13.06
N GLU A 77 16.69 30.02 -13.43
CA GLU A 77 17.23 30.51 -14.70
C GLU A 77 16.92 29.54 -15.85
N THR A 78 16.56 30.07 -17.02
CA THR A 78 16.42 29.27 -18.23
C THR A 78 17.81 28.77 -18.64
N LEU A 79 18.08 27.49 -18.36
CA LEU A 79 19.28 26.82 -18.85
C LEU A 79 19.29 26.81 -20.38
N THR A 80 20.14 27.63 -20.98
CA THR A 80 20.48 27.51 -22.39
C THR A 80 21.49 26.38 -22.56
N GLU A 81 21.19 25.44 -23.46
CA GLU A 81 22.12 24.37 -23.81
C GLU A 81 23.37 24.97 -24.47
N ILE A 82 24.50 24.88 -23.78
CA ILE A 82 25.81 25.30 -24.30
C ILE A 82 26.51 24.05 -24.81
N ALA A 83 26.69 23.95 -26.13
CA ALA A 83 27.45 22.84 -26.71
C ALA A 83 28.91 22.89 -26.25
N PRO A 84 29.48 21.77 -25.74
CA PRO A 84 30.87 21.75 -25.30
C PRO A 84 31.82 21.90 -26.49
N VAL A 85 32.87 22.70 -26.32
CA VAL A 85 33.98 22.77 -27.28
C VAL A 85 34.95 21.64 -26.96
N LEU A 86 35.04 20.66 -27.85
CA LEU A 86 35.89 19.47 -27.67
C LEU A 86 37.30 19.74 -28.20
N GLN A 87 38.30 19.29 -27.44
CA GLN A 87 39.68 19.20 -27.89
C GLN A 87 39.92 17.91 -28.70
N ASP A 88 41.05 17.84 -29.40
CA ASP A 88 41.39 16.68 -30.22
C ASP A 88 41.54 15.42 -29.33
N GLY A 89 40.73 14.39 -29.61
CA GLY A 89 40.65 13.16 -28.82
C GLY A 89 39.58 13.14 -27.71
N GLU A 90 38.87 14.23 -27.46
CA GLU A 90 37.75 14.26 -26.49
C GLU A 90 36.45 13.69 -27.06
N LYS A 91 35.58 13.19 -26.18
CA LYS A 91 34.27 12.63 -26.54
C LYS A 91 33.17 13.30 -25.74
N VAL A 92 32.03 13.53 -26.38
CA VAL A 92 30.81 14.00 -25.70
C VAL A 92 30.26 12.88 -24.82
N HIS A 93 29.96 13.20 -23.56
CA HIS A 93 29.23 12.33 -22.66
C HIS A 93 27.79 12.82 -22.53
N TYR A 94 26.82 11.94 -22.81
CA TYR A 94 25.39 12.23 -22.64
C TYR A 94 24.91 11.63 -21.31
N PRO A 95 24.52 12.45 -20.32
CA PRO A 95 23.87 11.94 -19.12
C PRO A 95 22.45 11.51 -19.48
N ILE A 96 22.18 10.20 -19.46
CA ILE A 96 20.84 9.65 -19.62
C ILE A 96 20.33 9.28 -18.23
N ALA A 97 19.48 10.13 -17.66
CA ALA A 97 18.82 9.84 -16.40
C ALA A 97 17.69 8.83 -16.64
N HIS A 98 17.71 7.72 -15.92
CA HIS A 98 16.60 6.76 -15.85
C HIS A 98 16.15 6.69 -14.39
N ASP A 99 14.86 6.88 -14.16
CA ASP A 99 14.25 6.59 -12.87
C ASP A 99 13.51 5.26 -12.94
N GLU A 100 13.66 4.44 -11.90
CA GLU A 100 13.02 3.13 -11.82
C GLU A 100 11.54 3.31 -11.46
N CYS A 101 10.66 3.15 -12.45
CA CYS A 101 9.24 3.13 -12.18
C CYS A 101 8.82 1.76 -11.64
N CYS A 102 8.57 1.69 -10.32
CA CYS A 102 7.93 0.54 -9.71
C CYS A 102 6.42 0.54 -9.97
N VAL A 103 5.99 -0.14 -11.04
CA VAL A 103 4.57 -0.37 -11.31
C VAL A 103 4.05 -1.50 -10.43
N HIS A 104 3.23 -1.16 -9.45
CA HIS A 104 2.56 -2.13 -8.60
C HIS A 104 1.14 -2.39 -9.09
N ALA A 105 0.90 -3.54 -9.74
CA ALA A 105 -0.45 -4.04 -9.94
C ALA A 105 -0.97 -4.63 -8.61
N ASN A 106 -2.19 -4.27 -8.19
CA ASN A 106 -2.90 -4.73 -6.98
C ASN A 106 -2.46 -4.17 -5.59
N ASP A 107 -1.68 -3.09 -5.48
CA ASP A 107 -1.22 -2.61 -4.16
C ASP A 107 -2.23 -1.70 -3.41
N GLN A 108 -3.40 -1.39 -4.00
CA GLN A 108 -4.25 -0.28 -3.50
C GLN A 108 -5.56 -0.66 -2.78
N ALA A 109 -5.79 -1.92 -2.42
CA ALA A 109 -6.89 -2.24 -1.53
C ALA A 109 -6.66 -3.54 -0.72
N ASN A 110 -6.01 -3.40 0.43
CA ASN A 110 -6.05 -4.45 1.44
C ASN A 110 -7.36 -4.31 2.21
N TYR A 111 -8.26 -5.27 2.07
CA TYR A 111 -9.44 -5.39 2.92
C TYR A 111 -9.19 -6.46 3.98
N GLU A 112 -9.50 -6.13 5.23
CA GLU A 112 -9.38 -7.07 6.34
C GLU A 112 -10.71 -7.19 7.09
N TRP A 113 -11.03 -8.39 7.55
CA TRP A 113 -12.13 -8.61 8.49
C TRP A 113 -11.63 -8.35 9.91
N ILE A 114 -12.17 -7.33 10.55
CA ILE A 114 -11.73 -6.84 11.86
C ILE A 114 -12.92 -6.93 12.81
N GLN A 115 -12.66 -7.35 14.04
CA GLN A 115 -13.69 -7.38 15.08
C GLN A 115 -13.97 -5.96 15.58
N ASP A 116 -15.22 -5.64 15.89
CA ASP A 116 -15.66 -4.36 16.42
C ASP A 116 -14.86 -4.05 17.70
N GLY A 117 -14.18 -2.91 17.69
CA GLY A 117 -13.29 -2.48 18.79
C GLY A 117 -11.83 -2.92 18.65
N GLU A 118 -11.49 -3.80 17.70
CA GLU A 118 -10.10 -4.07 17.34
C GLU A 118 -9.60 -3.08 16.27
N GLN A 119 -8.34 -2.65 16.40
CA GLN A 119 -7.67 -1.89 15.35
C GLN A 119 -7.06 -2.86 14.32
N PRO A 120 -7.10 -2.55 13.01
CA PRO A 120 -6.30 -3.27 12.04
C PRO A 120 -4.85 -3.19 12.46
N LYS A 121 -4.15 -4.31 12.30
CA LYS A 121 -2.74 -4.32 12.62
C LYS A 121 -2.04 -3.38 11.65
N PRO A 122 -1.26 -2.40 12.14
CA PRO A 122 -0.45 -1.60 11.27
C PRO A 122 0.54 -2.55 10.59
N GLY A 123 0.33 -2.81 9.30
CA GLY A 123 1.47 -3.12 8.44
C GLY A 123 2.40 -1.92 8.58
N THR A 124 3.59 -2.16 9.13
CA THR A 124 4.64 -1.18 9.47
C THR A 124 4.26 0.28 9.16
N ILE A 125 3.79 0.98 10.20
CA ILE A 125 3.45 2.43 10.25
C ILE A 125 2.00 2.79 9.83
N GLY A 126 1.22 3.26 10.83
CA GLY A 126 0.04 4.14 10.73
C GLY A 126 -1.15 3.72 9.84
N ALA A 127 -1.93 2.71 10.24
CA ALA A 127 -3.17 2.37 9.53
C ALA A 127 -4.34 3.32 9.88
N TRP A 128 -4.95 3.96 8.87
CA TRP A 128 -6.25 4.62 9.02
C TRP A 128 -7.37 3.65 8.63
N VAL A 129 -8.41 3.56 9.47
CA VAL A 129 -9.57 2.70 9.23
C VAL A 129 -10.70 3.54 8.66
N GLN A 130 -11.14 3.24 7.44
CA GLN A 130 -12.43 3.70 6.97
C GLN A 130 -13.42 2.52 7.07
N PRO A 131 -14.40 2.56 8.00
CA PRO A 131 -15.45 1.58 8.01
C PRO A 131 -16.26 1.71 6.70
N THR A 132 -16.48 0.60 6.01
CA THR A 132 -17.48 0.60 4.93
C THR A 132 -18.85 0.67 5.60
N ILE A 133 -19.41 1.87 5.70
CA ILE A 133 -20.82 2.06 6.04
C ILE A 133 -21.61 1.48 4.87
N GLY A 134 -21.99 0.22 4.99
CA GLY A 134 -22.99 -0.38 4.14
C GLY A 134 -24.34 0.18 4.59
N GLU A 135 -24.79 1.26 3.93
CA GLU A 135 -26.21 1.60 3.95
C GLU A 135 -26.99 0.39 3.45
N SER A 136 -27.83 -0.14 4.34
CA SER A 136 -28.82 -1.14 4.01
C SER A 136 -29.80 -0.58 2.97
N ARG A 137 -29.98 -1.30 1.87
CA ARG A 137 -31.27 -1.36 1.18
C ARG A 137 -31.95 -2.66 1.55
#